data_AF-A0A7J6GFC1-F1
#
_entry.id   AF-A0A7J6GFC1-F1
#
_cell.length_a   1.000
_cell.length_b   1.000
_cell.length_c   1.000
_cell.angle_alpha   90.00
_cell.angle_beta   90.00
_cell.angle_gamma   90.00
#
_symmetry.space_group_name_H-M   'P 1'
#
loop_
_entity.id
_entity.type
_entity.pdbx_description
1 polymer ?
#
loop_
_entity_poly.entity_id
_entity_poly.type
_entity_poly.pdbx_seq_one_letter_code
_entity_poly.pdbx_strand_id
1 'polypeptide(L)' 'MSRKVVIPERGSASFKSVIANLEWRVRLDPSIKHGDPRYNAALSIMASKISYENQPFIQNVLTHNWKGSYG' A
#
# COMPACT_ATOMS: atom_id res chain seq x y z
N MET A 1 -22.22 -26.84 -6.53
CA MET A 1 -21.12 -26.51 -5.60
C MET A 1 -21.48 -25.21 -4.87
N SER A 2 -21.79 -25.25 -3.57
CA SER A 2 -21.99 -24.02 -2.78
C SER A 2 -20.64 -23.43 -2.40
N ARG A 3 -20.33 -22.22 -2.87
CA ARG A 3 -19.09 -21.52 -2.53
C ARG A 3 -19.29 -20.80 -1.21
N LYS A 4 -18.53 -21.21 -0.19
CA LYS A 4 -18.56 -20.56 1.13
C LYS A 4 -17.89 -19.19 1.00
N VAL A 5 -18.62 -18.12 1.33
CA VAL A 5 -18.05 -16.77 1.42
C VAL A 5 -17.16 -16.73 2.66
N VAL A 6 -15.90 -16.34 2.48
CA VAL A 6 -14.93 -16.17 3.57
C VAL A 6 -14.85 -14.68 3.87
N ILE A 7 -15.16 -14.29 5.11
CA ILE A 7 -14.99 -12.91 5.57
C ILE A 7 -13.52 -12.73 5.96
N PRO A 8 -12.79 -11.76 5.37
CA PRO A 8 -11.38 -11.56 5.69
C PRO A 8 -11.22 -10.98 7.10
N GLU A 9 -10.20 -11.47 7.81
CA GLU A 9 -9.86 -11.02 9.16
C GLU A 9 -9.23 -9.63 9.12
N ARG A 10 -9.85 -8.67 9.80
CA ARG A 10 -9.44 -7.25 9.77
C ARG A 10 -8.06 -6.98 10.35
N GLY A 11 -7.53 -7.85 11.21
CA GLY A 11 -6.20 -7.72 11.81
C GLY A 11 -5.08 -8.37 11.00
N SER A 12 -5.40 -9.11 9.93
CA SER A 12 -4.39 -9.79 9.14
C SER A 12 -3.61 -8.80 8.26
N ALA A 13 -2.32 -9.06 8.07
CA ALA A 13 -1.49 -8.34 7.11
C ALA A 13 -1.91 -8.59 5.64
N SER A 14 -2.69 -9.65 5.38
CA SER A 14 -3.28 -9.94 4.07
C SER A 14 -4.67 -9.31 3.86
N PHE A 15 -5.22 -8.64 4.88
CA PHE A 15 -6.44 -7.87 4.73
C PHE A 15 -6.21 -6.74 3.71
N LYS A 16 -7.20 -6.53 2.84
CA LYS A 16 -7.25 -5.42 1.89
C LYS A 16 -8.57 -4.72 2.06
N SER A 17 -8.55 -3.41 2.29
CA SER A 17 -9.78 -2.62 2.21
C SER A 17 -10.34 -2.60 0.77
N VAL A 18 -11.51 -1.99 0.61
CA VAL A 18 -12.08 -1.73 -0.72
C VAL A 18 -11.12 -0.89 -1.58
N ILE A 19 -10.40 0.06 -0.97
CA ILE A 19 -9.45 0.94 -1.68
C ILE A 19 -8.26 0.12 -2.19
N ALA A 20 -7.67 -0.76 -1.37
CA ALA A 20 -6.60 -1.66 -1.79
C ALA A 20 -7.02 -2.75 -2.80
N ASN A 21 -8.31 -3.01 -2.96
CA ASN A 21 -8.82 -3.87 -4.04
C ASN A 21 -9.07 -3.09 -5.34
N LEU A 22 -9.41 -1.81 -5.27
CA LEU A 22 -9.61 -0.93 -6.42
C LEU A 22 -8.28 -0.44 -7.01
N GLU A 23 -7.28 -0.23 -6.17
CA GLU A 23 -5.97 0.28 -6.54
C GLU A 23 -4.88 -0.71 -6.13
N TRP A 24 -4.28 -1.39 -7.12
CA TRP A 24 -3.31 -2.46 -6.92
C TRP A 24 -1.85 -1.98 -6.80
N ARG A 25 -1.59 -0.70 -7.08
CA ARG A 25 -0.24 -0.14 -7.07
C ARG A 25 0.15 0.19 -5.63
N VAL A 26 0.88 -0.74 -5.02
CA VAL A 26 1.42 -0.59 -3.66
C VAL A 26 2.83 0.03 -3.66
N ARG A 27 3.46 0.14 -4.84
CA ARG A 27 4.83 0.64 -5.02
C ARG A 27 4.83 1.97 -5.76
N LEU A 28 5.72 2.86 -5.36
CA LEU A 28 6.01 4.08 -6.12
C LEU A 28 6.58 3.69 -7.49
N ASP A 29 6.23 4.44 -8.53
CA ASP A 29 6.81 4.25 -9.86
C ASP A 29 8.34 4.36 -9.77
N PRO A 30 9.10 3.31 -10.16
CA PRO A 30 10.55 3.29 -10.01
C PRO A 30 11.28 4.35 -10.85
N SER A 31 10.60 4.96 -11.84
CA SER A 31 11.14 6.11 -12.59
C SER A 31 11.09 7.42 -11.80
N ILE A 32 10.21 7.53 -10.80
CA ILE A 32 10.06 8.71 -9.94
C ILE A 32 11.02 8.57 -8.77
N LYS A 33 12.26 9.02 -8.96
CA LYS A 33 13.32 8.95 -7.96
C LYS A 33 13.29 10.15 -7.01
N HIS A 34 13.99 10.02 -5.89
CA HIS A 34 14.20 11.15 -4.99
C HIS A 34 14.87 12.32 -5.74
N GLY A 35 14.31 13.52 -5.61
CA GLY A 35 14.71 14.71 -6.39
C GLY A 35 13.89 14.95 -7.67
N ASP A 36 13.06 14.00 -8.12
CA ASP A 36 12.06 14.28 -9.15
C ASP A 36 10.99 15.22 -8.59
N PRO A 37 10.58 16.29 -9.32
CA PRO A 37 9.52 17.20 -8.87
C PRO A 37 8.19 16.51 -8.52
N ARG A 38 7.93 15.33 -9.11
CA ARG A 38 6.72 14.53 -8.89
C ARG A 38 6.82 13.63 -7.66
N TYR A 39 8.00 13.47 -7.07
CA TYR A 39 8.26 12.50 -6.00
C TYR A 39 7.36 12.73 -4.79
N ASN A 40 7.31 13.95 -4.27
CA ASN A 40 6.52 14.27 -3.08
C ASN A 40 5.01 14.10 -3.34
N ALA A 41 4.53 14.54 -4.50
CA ALA A 41 3.11 14.37 -4.87
C ALA A 41 2.74 12.88 -4.98
N ALA A 42 3.56 12.08 -5.65
CA ALA A 42 3.34 10.64 -5.78
C ALA A 42 3.38 9.95 -4.41
N LEU A 43 4.32 10.32 -3.53
CA LEU A 43 4.40 9.80 -2.17
C LEU A 43 3.18 10.18 -1.31
N SER A 44 2.72 11.43 -1.37
CA SER A 44 1.53 11.88 -0.62
C SER A 44 0.26 11.14 -1.06
N ILE A 45 0.05 10.96 -2.37
CA ILE A 45 -1.08 10.17 -2.89
C ILE A 45 -1.03 8.74 -2.34
N MET A 46 0.15 8.13 -2.32
CA MET A 46 0.34 6.79 -1.79
C MET A 46 0.07 6.74 -0.28
N ALA A 47 0.54 7.73 0.49
CA ALA A 47 0.28 7.85 1.92
C ALA A 47 -1.22 7.99 2.25
N SER A 48 -1.93 8.85 1.52
CA SER A 48 -3.38 9.03 1.67
C SER A 48 -4.20 7.80 1.31
N LYS A 49 -3.70 6.93 0.41
CA LYS A 49 -4.35 5.66 0.08
C LYS A 49 -4.18 4.65 1.23
N ILE A 50 -2.96 4.50 1.74
CA ILE A 50 -2.67 3.49 2.78
C ILE A 50 -3.21 3.88 4.16
N SER A 51 -3.54 5.16 4.42
CA SER A 51 -4.11 5.59 5.70
C SER A 51 -5.47 4.97 6.03
N TYR A 52 -6.15 4.39 5.04
CA TYR A 52 -7.41 3.65 5.21
C TYR A 52 -7.20 2.14 5.48
N GLU A 53 -5.95 1.67 5.48
CA GLU A 53 -5.61 0.27 5.71
C GLU A 53 -5.24 0.02 7.19
N ASN A 54 -5.22 -1.25 7.59
CA ASN A 54 -4.89 -1.61 8.97
C ASN A 54 -3.39 -1.41 9.27
N GLN A 55 -3.05 -1.25 10.55
CA GLN A 55 -1.66 -1.03 10.99
C GLN A 55 -0.67 -2.11 10.50
N PRO A 56 -0.99 -3.43 10.55
CA PRO A 56 -0.11 -4.47 10.00
C PRO A 56 0.18 -4.31 8.50
N PHE A 57 -0.82 -3.93 7.71
CA PHE A 57 -0.67 -3.67 6.28
C PHE A 57 0.25 -2.46 6.04
N ILE A 58 -0.01 -1.35 6.74
CA ILE A 58 0.80 -0.13 6.65
C ILE A 58 2.28 -0.44 6.97
N GLN A 59 2.56 -1.15 8.06
CA GLN A 59 3.92 -1.53 8.45
C GLN A 59 4.60 -2.40 7.38
N ASN A 60 3.88 -3.35 6.80
CA ASN A 60 4.40 -4.21 5.73
C ASN A 60 4.76 -3.40 4.47
N VAL A 61 3.90 -2.45 4.07
CA VAL A 61 4.14 -1.58 2.91
C VAL A 61 5.39 -0.71 3.13
N LEU A 62 5.49 -0.04 4.28
CA LEU A 62 6.63 0.82 4.60
C LEU A 62 7.96 0.04 4.58
N THR A 63 7.97 -1.15 5.20
CA THR A 63 9.21 -1.94 5.40
C THR A 63 9.71 -2.60 4.11
N HIS A 64 8.79 -3.11 3.27
CA HIS A 64 9.16 -3.95 2.13
C HIS A 64 9.00 -3.26 0.78
N ASN A 65 8.07 -2.31 0.65
CA ASN A 65 7.71 -1.73 -0.65
C ASN A 65 8.30 -0.34 -0.85
N TRP A 66 8.39 0.46 0.21
CA TRP A 66 8.85 1.85 0.14
C TRP A 66 10.22 2.05 0.78
N LYS A 67 11.09 1.02 0.79
CA LYS A 67 12.48 1.18 1.24
C LYS A 67 13.07 2.45 0.61
N GLY A 68 13.17 3.51 1.41
CA GLY A 68 14.02 4.64 1.09
C GLY A 68 15.41 4.06 1.05
N SER A 69 16.04 4.11 -0.11
CA SER A 69 17.44 3.76 -0.25
C SER A 69 18.21 4.69 0.70
N TYR A 70 18.59 4.21 1.88
CA TYR A 70 19.73 4.79 2.59
C TYR A 70 20.95 4.32 1.79
N GLY A 71 21.36 5.18 0.87
CA GLY A 71 22.62 5.11 0.14
C GLY A 71 23.27 6.48 0.22
#